data_AF-X8DAD0-F1
#
_entry.id   AF-X8DAD0-F1
#
_cell.length_a   1.000
_cell.length_b   1.000
_cell.length_c   1.000
_cell.angle_alpha   90.00
_cell.angle_beta   90.00
_cell.angle_gamma   90.00
#
_symmetry.space_group_name_H-M   'P 1'
#
loop_
_entity.id
_entity.type
_entity.pdbx_description
1 polymer ?
#
loop_
_entity_poly.entity_id
_entity_poly.type
_entity_poly.pdbx_seq_one_letter_code
_entity_poly.pdbx_strand_id
1 'polypeptide(L)' 'MQRWVRPEEFAEYSHHAEQLGFAGVLAGPLVRSSYRAGRLYQQAIARRRTAAPR' A
#
# COMPACT_ATOMS: atom_id res chain seq x y z
N MET A 1 -16.62 11.14 -16.02
CA MET A 1 -17.51 10.45 -15.06
C MET A 1 -16.72 10.29 -13.77
N GLN A 2 -17.19 10.82 -12.64
CA GLN A 2 -16.54 10.60 -11.33
C GLN A 2 -17.30 9.49 -10.60
N ARG A 3 -16.61 8.38 -10.32
CA ARG A 3 -17.15 7.24 -9.57
C ARG A 3 -16.56 7.24 -8.17
N TRP A 4 -17.40 7.08 -7.16
CA TRP A 4 -16.98 6.85 -5.79
C TRP A 4 -16.59 5.38 -5.63
N VAL A 5 -15.37 5.13 -5.15
CA VAL A 5 -14.82 3.80 -4.92
C VAL A 5 -15.39 3.26 -3.61
N ARG A 6 -15.91 2.04 -3.61
CA ARG A 6 -16.42 1.41 -2.39
C ARG A 6 -15.26 1.01 -1.47
N PRO A 7 -15.46 0.96 -0.15
CA PRO A 7 -14.43 0.57 0.81
C PRO A 7 -13.72 -0.75 0.46
N GLU A 8 -14.45 -1.73 -0.06
CA GLU A 8 -13.93 -3.06 -0.41
C GLU A 8 -12.95 -3.01 -1.59
N GLU A 9 -13.19 -2.13 -2.55
CA GLU A 9 -12.34 -1.97 -3.74
C GLU A 9 -10.96 -1.42 -3.37
N PHE A 10 -10.85 -0.63 -2.29
CA PHE A 10 -9.54 -0.22 -1.78
C PHE A 10 -8.71 -1.41 -1.27
N ALA A 11 -9.35 -2.42 -0.68
CA ALA A 11 -8.66 -3.63 -0.24
C ALA A 11 -8.12 -4.42 -1.45
N GLU A 12 -8.91 -4.51 -2.52
CA GLU A 12 -8.48 -5.13 -3.79
C GLU A 12 -7.28 -4.38 -4.40
N TYR A 13 -7.31 -3.04 -4.39
CA TYR A 13 -6.18 -2.24 -4.89
C TYR A 13 -4.91 -2.44 -4.06
N SER A 14 -5.05 -2.53 -2.74
CA SER A 14 -3.91 -2.82 -1.86
C SER A 14 -3.30 -4.18 -2.20
N HIS A 15 -4.13 -5.22 -2.30
CA HIS A 15 -3.69 -6.56 -2.62
C HIS A 15 -3.04 -6.63 -4.01
N HIS A 16 -3.65 -6.00 -5.01
CA HIS A 16 -3.10 -5.96 -6.36
C HIS A 16 -1.73 -5.27 -6.40
N ALA A 17 -1.57 -4.13 -5.73
CA ALA A 17 -0.27 -3.47 -5.65
C ALA A 17 0.77 -4.31 -4.90
N GLU A 18 0.38 -5.05 -3.86
CA GLU A 18 1.29 -5.99 -3.19
C GLU A 18 1.74 -7.12 -4.12
N GLN A 19 0.86 -7.64 -4.97
CA GLN A 19 1.19 -8.65 -6.00
C GLN A 19 2.15 -8.09 -7.06
N LEU A 20 2.03 -6.81 -7.40
CA LEU A 20 2.96 -6.10 -8.28
C LEU A 20 4.35 -5.87 -7.65
N GLY A 21 4.53 -6.17 -6.36
CA GLY A 21 5.81 -6.07 -5.68
C GLY A 21 6.06 -4.73 -4.98
N PHE A 22 5.04 -3.87 -4.81
CA PHE A 22 5.19 -2.67 -3.99
C PHE A 22 5.53 -3.05 -2.54
N ALA A 23 6.63 -2.49 -2.02
CA ALA A 23 7.15 -2.84 -0.70
C ALA A 23 6.26 -2.32 0.45
N GLY A 24 5.43 -1.30 0.21
CA GLY A 24 4.44 -0.78 1.15
C GLY A 24 3.31 -0.09 0.41
N VAL A 25 2.07 -0.43 0.77
CA VAL A 25 0.86 0.11 0.13
C VAL A 25 -0.13 0.55 1.21
N LEU A 26 -0.81 1.68 0.97
CA LEU A 26 -1.98 2.12 1.74
C LEU A 26 -3.06 2.56 0.76
N ALA A 27 -4.23 1.93 0.82
CA ALA A 27 -5.38 2.26 0.02
C ALA A 27 -6.60 2.53 0.92
N GLY A 28 -7.31 3.63 0.67
CA GLY A 28 -8.51 3.99 1.41
C GLY A 28 -9.02 5.38 1.02
N PRO A 29 -10.30 5.69 1.30
CA PRO A 29 -10.97 6.90 0.81
C PRO A 29 -10.33 8.20 1.31
N LEU A 30 -9.74 8.19 2.51
CA LEU A 30 -9.11 9.35 3.14
C LEU A 30 -7.58 9.33 3.07
N VAL A 31 -6.98 8.35 2.40
CA VAL A 31 -5.52 8.29 2.27
C VAL A 31 -5.04 9.49 1.45
N ARG A 32 -3.94 10.09 1.91
CA ARG A 32 -3.23 11.19 1.26
C ARG A 32 -1.74 10.86 1.26
N SER A 33 -0.96 11.59 0.48
CA SER A 33 0.47 11.33 0.25
C SER A 33 1.30 11.17 1.54
N SER A 34 1.01 11.97 2.57
CA SER A 34 1.75 11.93 3.86
C SER A 34 1.09 11.06 4.94
N TYR A 35 -0.12 10.54 4.70
CA TYR A 35 -0.87 9.82 5.72
C TYR A 35 -0.13 8.54 6.13
N ARG A 36 0.26 8.46 7.40
CA ARG A 36 1.02 7.33 7.97
C ARG A 36 2.32 6.99 7.22
N ALA A 37 2.92 7.98 6.53
CA ALA A 37 4.14 7.79 5.74
C ALA A 37 5.29 7.17 6.55
N GLY A 38 5.48 7.57 7.81
CA GLY A 38 6.50 6.98 8.69
C GLY A 38 6.29 5.48 8.92
N ARG A 39 5.06 5.04 9.19
CA ARG A 39 4.73 3.62 9.35
C ARG A 39 4.91 2.85 8.05
N LEU A 40 4.45 3.43 6.94
CA LEU A 40 4.55 2.83 5.62
C LEU A 40 6.03 2.62 5.20
N TYR A 41 6.88 3.60 5.50
CA TYR A 41 8.32 3.51 5.27
C TYR A 41 8.94 2.36 6.08
N GLN A 42 8.64 2.25 7.37
CA GLN A 42 9.14 1.15 8.20
C GLN A 42 8.70 -0.22 7.68
N GLN A 43 7.45 -0.36 7.24
CA GLN A 43 6.94 -1.58 6.61
C GLN A 43 7.69 -1.92 5.32
N ALA A 44 7.93 -0.93 4.45
CA ALA A 44 8.65 -1.11 3.21
C ALA A 44 10.12 -1.53 3.42
N ILE A 45 10.80 -0.92 4.39
CA ILE A 45 12.17 -1.30 4.76
C ILE A 45 12.22 -2.73 5.30
N ALA A 46 11.29 -3.09 6.20
CA ALA A 46 11.21 -4.46 6.72
C ALA A 46 10.99 -5.50 5.61
N ARG A 47 10.06 -5.25 4.69
CA ARG A 47 9.76 -6.15 3.57
C ARG A 47 10.93 -6.29 2.59
N ARG A 48 11.67 -5.22 2.34
CA ARG A 48 12.88 -5.28 1.51
C ARG A 48 14.00 -6.09 2.16
N ARG A 49 14.18 -5.98 3.48
CA ARG A 49 15.16 -6.77 4.22
C ARG A 49 14.88 -8.27 4.16
N THR A 50 13.60 -8.67 4.17
CA THR A 50 13.24 -10.09 4.05
C THR A 50 13.30 -10.61 2.61
N ALA A 51 13.14 -9.73 1.62
CA ALA A 51 13.17 -10.08 0.20
C ALA A 51 14.58 -10.09 -0.42
N ALA A 52 15.57 -9.47 0.23
CA ALA A 52 16.95 -9.52 -0.23
C ALA A 52 17.47 -10.97 -0.15
N PRO A 53 18.04 -11.53 -1.24
CA PRO A 53 18.68 -12.83 -1.19
C PRO A 53 19.85 -12.79 -0.19
N ARG A 54 20.02 -13.88 0.57
CA ARG A 54 21.22 -14.07 1.42
C ARG A 54 22.48 -14.11 0.58
#